data_AF-A0A968ZN61-F1
#
_entry.id   AF-A0A968ZN61-F1
#
_cell.length_a   1.000
_cell.length_b   1.000
_cell.length_c   1.000
_cell.angle_alpha   90.00
_cell.angle_beta   90.00
_cell.angle_gamma   90.00
#
_symmetry.space_group_name_H-M   'P 1'
#
loop_
_entity.id
_entity.type
_entity.pdbx_description
1 polymer ?
#
loop_
_entity_poly.entity_id
_entity_poly.type
_entity_poly.pdbx_seq_one_letter_code
_entity_poly.pdbx_strand_id
1 'polypeptide(L)'
;MDVFACSFCQHLFTANLQAQSVQLADSLQPMAWYWNGISWRTAHHRDTSAALIWLFASTLTVIPVVIIALANYIFPPLESYGSSSAASVQDNLNFPVIWTGLTLISHGAMSLWLLAEYHRWPWYIASGIRLQRMGARWFGREPVGGN
;
A
#
# COMPACT_ATOMS: atom_id res chain seq x y z
N MET A 1 24.07 -22.44 -20.23
CA MET A 1 23.46 -21.19 -19.71
C MET A 1 24.33 -20.10 -20.25
N ASP A 2 23.74 -19.29 -21.13
CA ASP A 2 24.53 -18.53 -22.10
C ASP A 2 24.31 -17.05 -21.83
N VAL A 3 25.40 -16.28 -21.81
CA VAL A 3 25.39 -14.85 -21.50
C VAL A 3 25.53 -14.09 -22.81
N PHE A 4 24.61 -13.17 -23.04
CA PHE A 4 24.55 -12.32 -24.23
C PHE A 4 24.76 -10.87 -23.81
N ALA A 5 25.65 -10.17 -24.51
CA ALA A 5 25.85 -8.74 -24.34
C ALA A 5 25.18 -8.00 -25.51
N CYS A 6 24.36 -7.00 -25.22
CA CYS A 6 23.85 -6.10 -26.26
C CYS A 6 24.89 -5.01 -26.52
N SER A 7 25.49 -4.99 -27.71
CA SER A 7 26.51 -3.99 -28.08
C SER A 7 25.99 -2.55 -28.09
N PHE A 8 24.68 -2.37 -28.30
CA PHE A 8 24.04 -1.06 -28.34
C PHE A 8 23.71 -0.51 -26.94
N CYS A 9 23.22 -1.38 -26.05
CA CYS A 9 22.79 -0.97 -24.71
C CYS A 9 23.87 -1.16 -23.63
N GLN A 10 25.00 -1.80 -23.96
CA GLN A 10 26.09 -2.14 -23.04
C GLN A 10 25.68 -2.92 -21.77
N HIS A 11 24.55 -3.62 -21.82
CA HIS A 11 24.06 -4.44 -20.71
C HIS A 11 24.18 -5.94 -21.00
N LEU A 12 24.41 -6.70 -19.92
CA LEU A 12 24.53 -8.14 -19.90
C LEU A 12 23.16 -8.78 -19.65
N PHE A 13 22.79 -9.71 -20.53
CA PHE A 13 21.59 -10.52 -20.41
C PHE A 13 21.98 -11.97 -20.24
N THR A 14 21.35 -12.66 -19.29
CA THR A 14 21.45 -14.13 -19.19
C THR A 14 20.25 -14.70 -19.93
N ALA A 15 20.47 -15.58 -20.91
CA ALA A 15 19.38 -16.28 -21.56
C ALA A 15 19.46 -17.78 -21.23
N ASN A 16 18.35 -18.29 -20.72
CA ASN A 16 18.13 -19.72 -20.58
C ASN A 16 17.25 -20.17 -21.75
N LEU A 17 17.90 -20.64 -22.81
CA LEU A 17 17.24 -21.14 -24.02
C LEU A 17 16.37 -22.37 -23.74
N GLN A 18 16.76 -23.18 -22.75
CA GLN A 18 16.05 -24.40 -22.36
C GLN A 18 14.74 -24.08 -21.62
N ALA A 19 14.72 -23.02 -20.83
CA ALA A 19 13.53 -22.48 -20.16
C ALA A 19 12.83 -21.35 -20.95
N GLN A 20 13.33 -21.04 -22.16
CA GLN A 20 12.88 -19.92 -23.01
C GLN A 20 12.71 -18.59 -22.25
N SER A 21 13.65 -18.30 -21.34
CA SER A 21 13.60 -17.12 -20.49
C SER A 21 14.85 -16.27 -20.65
N VAL A 22 14.69 -14.94 -20.64
CA VAL A 22 15.77 -13.96 -20.70
C VAL A 22 15.71 -13.09 -19.45
N GLN A 23 16.83 -12.92 -18.77
CA GLN A 23 16.93 -12.11 -17.55
C GLN A 23 18.03 -11.06 -17.71
N LEU A 24 17.75 -9.83 -17.29
CA LEU A 24 18.78 -8.78 -17.23
C LEU A 24 19.69 -9.03 -16.02
N ALA A 25 20.99 -9.29 -16.27
CA ALA A 25 21.95 -9.65 -15.22
C ALA A 25 22.36 -8.46 -14.35
N ASP A 26 22.21 -7.25 -14.88
CA ASP A 26 22.80 -6.01 -14.36
C ASP A 26 21.82 -5.14 -13.56
N SER A 27 20.63 -5.66 -13.25
CA SER A 27 19.61 -4.93 -12.49
C SER A 27 19.45 -5.52 -11.09
N LEU A 28 19.47 -4.64 -10.09
CA LEU A 28 19.15 -4.96 -8.69
C LEU A 28 17.74 -5.57 -8.52
N GLN A 29 16.86 -5.36 -9.50
CA GLN A 29 15.56 -6.03 -9.60
C GLN A 29 15.60 -6.99 -10.80
N PRO A 30 15.53 -8.31 -10.59
CA PRO A 30 15.61 -9.29 -11.67
C PRO A 30 14.36 -9.16 -12.54
N MET A 31 14.51 -8.43 -13.64
CA MET A 31 13.53 -8.34 -14.71
C MET A 31 13.79 -9.51 -15.65
N ALA A 32 12.93 -10.53 -15.49
CA ALA A 32 12.93 -11.73 -16.31
C ALA A 32 11.76 -11.66 -17.29
N TRP A 33 11.95 -12.17 -18.50
CA TRP A 33 10.92 -12.38 -19.51
C TRP A 33 10.90 -13.84 -19.90
N TYR A 34 9.71 -14.38 -20.14
CA TYR A 34 9.51 -15.71 -20.71
C TYR A 34 8.81 -15.61 -22.06
N TRP A 35 9.19 -16.49 -22.97
CA TRP A 35 8.51 -16.65 -24.25
C TRP A 35 7.42 -17.71 -24.10
N ASN A 36 6.17 -17.37 -24.44
CA ASN A 36 5.04 -18.30 -24.38
C ASN A 36 4.67 -18.93 -25.74
N GLY A 37 5.52 -18.76 -26.77
CA GLY A 37 5.26 -19.21 -28.13
C GLY A 37 4.59 -18.17 -29.04
N ILE A 38 3.92 -17.16 -28.48
CA ILE A 38 3.17 -16.12 -29.23
C ILE A 38 3.70 -14.73 -28.91
N SER A 39 4.02 -14.46 -27.63
CA SER A 39 4.50 -13.18 -27.17
C SER A 39 5.50 -13.30 -26.02
N TRP A 40 6.38 -12.31 -25.92
CA TRP A 40 7.26 -12.13 -24.77
C TRP A 40 6.44 -11.58 -23.61
N ARG A 41 6.39 -12.31 -22.49
CA ARG A 41 5.73 -11.86 -21.26
C ARG A 41 6.76 -11.62 -20.18
N THR A 42 6.55 -10.60 -19.37
CA THR A 42 7.36 -10.36 -18.18
C THR A 42 7.10 -11.48 -17.18
N ALA A 43 8.14 -12.17 -16.74
CA ALA A 43 8.12 -13.16 -15.65
C ALA A 43 8.02 -12.46 -14.28
N HIS A 44 7.15 -11.45 -14.21
CA HIS A 44 6.97 -10.67 -13.01
C HIS A 44 6.18 -11.55 -12.03
N HIS A 45 6.79 -11.90 -10.90
CA HIS A 45 6.19 -12.54 -9.72
C HIS A 45 5.05 -11.72 -9.06
N ARG A 46 4.40 -10.84 -9.84
CA ARG A 46 3.56 -9.73 -9.40
C ARG A 46 2.13 -10.13 -9.09
N ASP A 47 1.62 -11.20 -9.69
CA ASP A 47 0.19 -11.51 -9.55
C ASP A 47 -0.12 -12.16 -8.19
N THR A 48 0.68 -13.15 -7.75
CA THR A 48 0.45 -13.81 -6.46
C THR A 48 0.74 -12.90 -5.27
N SER A 49 1.82 -12.12 -5.35
CA SER A 49 2.20 -11.17 -4.29
C SER A 49 1.20 -10.03 -4.18
N ALA A 50 0.71 -9.49 -5.31
CA ALA A 50 -0.36 -8.48 -5.30
C ALA A 50 -1.64 -9.04 -4.67
N ALA A 51 -2.07 -10.24 -5.07
CA ALA A 51 -3.30 -10.84 -4.54
C ALA A 51 -3.22 -11.05 -3.02
N LEU A 52 -2.08 -11.52 -2.50
CA LEU A 52 -1.86 -11.68 -1.06
C LEU A 52 -1.88 -10.36 -0.31
N ILE A 53 -1.30 -9.30 -0.88
CA ILE A 53 -1.29 -7.96 -0.26
C ILE A 53 -2.69 -7.36 -0.23
N TRP A 54 -3.46 -7.49 -1.31
CA TRP A 54 -4.86 -7.07 -1.35
C TRP A 54 -5.73 -7.85 -0.36
N LEU A 55 -5.52 -9.16 -0.25
CA LEU A 55 -6.21 -10.00 0.73
C LEU A 55 -5.85 -9.58 2.16
N PHE A 56 -4.59 -9.31 2.45
CA PHE A 56 -4.16 -8.87 3.78
C PHE A 56 -4.74 -7.49 4.13
N ALA A 57 -4.68 -6.52 3.21
CA ALA A 57 -5.20 -5.18 3.42
C ALA A 57 -6.74 -5.16 3.61
N SER A 58 -7.46 -5.96 2.82
CA SER A 58 -8.92 -6.11 2.98
C SER A 58 -9.27 -6.79 4.30
N THR A 59 -8.55 -7.85 4.69
CA THR A 59 -8.74 -8.55 5.96
C THR A 59 -8.52 -7.61 7.15
N LEU A 60 -7.45 -6.82 7.11
CA LEU A 60 -7.10 -5.85 8.16
C LEU A 60 -8.14 -4.72 8.30
N THR A 61 -8.85 -4.39 7.22
CA THR A 61 -9.93 -3.39 7.24
C THR A 61 -11.28 -3.99 7.65
N VAL A 62 -11.64 -5.16 7.12
CA VAL A 62 -12.98 -5.75 7.28
C VAL A 62 -13.15 -6.41 8.64
N ILE A 63 -12.17 -7.21 9.10
CA ILE A 63 -12.32 -7.97 10.35
C ILE A 63 -12.63 -7.06 11.56
N PRO A 64 -11.89 -5.98 11.82
CA PRO A 64 -12.14 -5.12 12.99
C PRO A 64 -13.52 -4.46 12.93
N VAL A 65 -13.95 -4.03 11.75
CA VAL A 65 -15.25 -3.39 11.54
C VAL A 65 -16.38 -4.40 11.76
N VAL A 66 -16.22 -5.62 11.24
CA VAL A 66 -17.20 -6.70 11.42
C VAL A 66 -17.31 -7.11 12.89
N ILE A 67 -16.19 -7.22 13.61
CA ILE A 67 -16.20 -7.54 15.06
C ILE A 67 -17.00 -6.47 15.83
N ILE A 68 -16.77 -5.18 15.55
CA ILE A 68 -17.47 -4.10 16.23
C ILE A 68 -18.96 -4.06 15.83
N ALA A 69 -19.28 -4.29 14.56
CA ALA A 69 -20.67 -4.35 14.09
C ALA A 69 -21.42 -5.53 14.74
N LEU A 70 -20.79 -6.71 14.83
CA LEU A 70 -21.34 -7.88 15.51
C LEU A 70 -21.52 -7.64 17.02
N ALA A 71 -20.55 -7.00 17.67
CA ALA A 71 -20.66 -6.65 19.08
C ALA A 71 -21.87 -5.73 19.35
N ASN A 72 -22.09 -4.73 18.49
CA ASN A 72 -23.25 -3.85 18.57
C ASN A 72 -24.58 -4.56 18.28
N TYR A 73 -24.58 -5.57 17.42
CA TYR A 73 -25.77 -6.38 17.13
C TYR A 73 -26.13 -7.31 18.30
N ILE A 74 -25.13 -7.95 18.93
CA ILE A 74 -25.33 -8.88 20.05
C ILE A 74 -25.66 -8.13 21.35
N PHE A 75 -25.03 -6.97 21.56
CA PHE A 75 -25.22 -6.14 22.75
C PHE A 75 -25.73 -4.75 22.33
N PRO A 76 -27.02 -4.63 21.95
CA PRO A 76 -27.57 -3.34 21.57
C PRO A 76 -27.55 -2.38 22.78
N PRO A 77 -27.15 -1.11 22.59
CA PRO A 77 -27.14 -0.13 23.68
C PRO A 77 -28.56 0.13 24.17
N LEU A 78 -28.72 0.16 25.50
CA LEU A 78 -29.98 0.36 26.21
C LEU A 78 -30.66 1.71 25.86
N GLU A 79 -29.91 2.64 25.28
CA GLU A 79 -30.31 4.01 24.93
C GLU A 79 -31.16 4.08 23.64
N SER A 80 -31.25 2.98 22.87
CA SER A 80 -32.03 2.92 21.63
C SER A 80 -33.56 2.86 21.83
N TYR A 81 -34.02 2.80 23.08
CA TYR A 81 -35.42 2.68 23.48
C TYR A 81 -35.86 3.84 24.41
N GLY A 82 -35.67 5.11 24.02
CA GLY A 82 -36.07 6.19 24.93
C GLY A 82 -35.92 7.61 24.41
N SER A 83 -36.81 8.01 23.48
CA SER A 83 -37.16 9.43 23.37
C SER A 83 -37.93 9.84 24.62
N SER A 84 -37.31 10.60 25.54
CA SER A 84 -37.95 11.66 26.36
C SER A 84 -37.15 12.01 27.63
N SER A 85 -36.03 12.72 27.52
CA SER A 85 -35.65 13.75 28.50
C SER A 85 -34.37 14.42 28.06
N ALA A 86 -34.45 15.72 27.78
CA ALA A 86 -33.33 16.57 27.45
C ALA A 86 -32.23 16.54 28.54
N ALA A 87 -30.98 16.32 28.14
CA ALA A 87 -29.82 17.13 28.51
C ALA A 87 -28.52 16.36 28.21
N SER A 88 -27.95 16.53 27.03
CA SER A 88 -26.62 17.13 26.87
C SER A 88 -26.27 17.33 25.40
N VAL A 89 -25.46 18.33 25.11
CA VAL A 89 -24.88 18.61 23.78
C VAL A 89 -23.95 17.45 23.29
N GLN A 90 -23.77 16.40 24.09
CA GLN A 90 -23.09 15.13 23.78
C GLN A 90 -24.03 14.06 23.17
N ASP A 91 -25.36 14.27 23.17
CA ASP A 91 -26.42 13.27 22.90
C ASP A 91 -26.67 12.93 21.40
N ASN A 92 -25.97 13.53 20.44
CA ASN A 92 -26.14 13.18 19.01
C ASN A 92 -25.10 12.18 18.49
N LEU A 93 -24.15 11.80 19.34
CA LEU A 93 -23.04 10.95 18.97
C LEU A 93 -23.39 9.51 19.34
N ASN A 94 -24.08 8.79 18.45
CA ASN A 94 -24.28 7.34 18.56
C ASN A 94 -22.91 6.66 18.72
N PHE A 95 -22.48 6.45 19.97
CA PHE A 95 -21.15 5.97 20.32
C PHE A 95 -20.74 4.71 19.52
N PRO A 96 -21.63 3.70 19.37
CA PRO A 96 -21.43 2.58 18.45
C PRO A 96 -21.04 2.96 17.02
N VAL A 97 -21.75 3.92 16.43
CA VAL A 97 -21.60 4.31 15.02
C VAL A 97 -20.28 5.04 14.82
N ILE A 98 -19.94 5.95 15.74
CA ILE A 98 -18.67 6.69 15.69
C ILE A 98 -17.50 5.76 15.90
N TRP A 99 -17.60 4.85 16.87
CA TRP A 99 -16.53 3.89 17.15
C TRP A 99 -16.29 2.95 15.96
N THR A 100 -17.38 2.50 15.32
CA THR A 100 -17.31 1.70 14.09
C THR A 100 -16.65 2.50 12.96
N GLY A 101 -17.07 3.75 12.76
CA GLY A 101 -16.51 4.65 11.75
C GLY A 101 -15.03 4.95 11.98
N LEU A 102 -14.62 5.26 13.22
CA LEU A 102 -13.23 5.50 13.59
C LEU A 102 -12.38 4.27 13.32
N THR A 103 -12.87 3.09 13.67
CA THR A 103 -12.17 1.83 13.40
C THR A 103 -11.98 1.61 11.91
N LEU A 104 -13.02 1.83 11.10
CA LEU A 104 -12.95 1.73 9.64
C LEU A 104 -11.91 2.72 9.07
N ILE A 105 -11.93 3.97 9.52
CA ILE A 105 -11.01 5.00 9.05
C ILE A 105 -9.57 4.66 9.43
N SER A 106 -9.30 4.26 10.68
CA SER A 106 -7.95 3.93 11.13
C SER A 106 -7.38 2.72 10.38
N HIS A 107 -8.13 1.63 10.28
CA HIS A 107 -7.66 0.42 9.60
C HIS A 107 -7.60 0.62 8.08
N GLY A 108 -8.55 1.37 7.52
CA GLY A 108 -8.54 1.77 6.12
C GLY A 108 -7.34 2.64 5.80
N ALA A 109 -6.98 3.60 6.65
CA ALA A 109 -5.79 4.44 6.48
C ALA A 109 -4.50 3.61 6.52
N MET A 110 -4.37 2.68 7.48
CA MET A 110 -3.23 1.76 7.54
C MET A 110 -3.13 0.88 6.30
N SER A 111 -4.25 0.32 5.85
CA SER A 111 -4.33 -0.54 4.67
C SER A 111 -4.01 0.24 3.38
N LEU A 112 -4.54 1.45 3.26
CA LEU A 112 -4.28 2.34 2.13
C LEU A 112 -2.81 2.77 2.08
N TRP A 113 -2.20 3.06 3.23
CA TRP A 113 -0.78 3.35 3.33
C TRP A 113 0.07 2.19 2.83
N LEU A 114 -0.25 0.97 3.26
CA LEU A 114 0.46 -0.25 2.86
C LEU A 114 0.34 -0.50 1.35
N LEU A 115 -0.84 -0.28 0.78
CA LEU A 115 -1.08 -0.34 -0.67
C LEU A 115 -0.33 0.76 -1.43
N ALA A 116 -0.26 1.98 -0.88
CA ALA A 116 0.47 3.08 -1.51
C ALA A 116 1.98 2.81 -1.60
N GLU A 117 2.56 2.19 -0.56
CA GLU A 117 3.96 1.76 -0.55
C GLU A 117 4.20 0.64 -1.57
N TYR A 118 3.33 -0.38 -1.58
CA TYR A 118 3.43 -1.50 -2.53
C TYR A 118 3.30 -1.04 -4.00
N HIS A 119 2.32 -0.16 -4.28
CA HIS A 119 2.07 0.31 -5.63
C HIS A 119 3.00 1.46 -6.05
N ARG A 120 3.86 1.96 -5.15
CA ARG A 120 4.76 3.10 -5.40
C ARG A 120 4.02 4.28 -6.03
N TRP A 121 2.85 4.63 -5.47
CA TRP A 121 1.95 5.60 -6.12
C TRP A 121 2.64 6.97 -6.30
N PRO A 122 2.52 7.62 -7.48
CA PRO A 122 3.27 8.84 -7.79
C PRO A 122 3.03 9.98 -6.80
N TRP A 123 1.81 10.10 -6.28
CA TRP A 123 1.43 11.16 -5.35
C TRP A 123 2.01 10.96 -3.95
N TYR A 124 2.20 9.71 -3.52
CA TYR A 124 2.82 9.39 -2.24
C TYR A 124 4.30 9.80 -2.23
N ILE A 125 5.05 9.41 -3.25
CA ILE A 125 6.45 9.83 -3.43
C ILE A 125 6.56 11.35 -3.58
N ALA A 126 5.69 11.97 -4.38
CA ALA A 126 5.68 13.42 -4.55
C ALA A 126 5.41 14.15 -3.23
N SER A 127 4.51 13.64 -2.39
CA SER A 127 4.19 14.23 -1.08
C SER A 127 5.39 14.16 -0.12
N GLY A 128 6.13 13.05 -0.10
CA GLY A 128 7.35 12.90 0.69
C GLY A 128 8.43 13.91 0.30
N ILE A 129 8.67 14.10 -1.01
CA ILE A 129 9.62 15.10 -1.52
C ILE A 129 9.16 16.52 -1.16
N ARG A 130 7.86 16.79 -1.20
CA ARG A 130 7.29 18.11 -0.86
C ARG A 130 7.43 18.40 0.63
N LEU A 131 7.17 17.43 1.49
CA LEU A 131 7.35 17.52 2.94
C LEU A 131 8.82 17.71 3.32
N GLN A 132 9.74 17.00 2.68
CA GLN A 132 11.19 17.20 2.89
C GLN A 132 11.65 18.58 2.46
N ARG A 133 11.17 19.09 1.32
CA ARG A 133 11.46 20.47 0.87
C ARG A 133 10.88 21.51 1.81
N MET A 134 9.69 21.28 2.37
CA MET A 134 9.10 22.16 3.37
C MET A 134 9.90 22.09 4.69
N GLY A 135 10.26 20.89 5.16
CA GLY A 135 11.10 20.71 6.35
C GLY A 135 12.46 21.38 6.21
N ALA A 136 13.13 21.27 5.06
CA ALA A 136 14.40 21.94 4.80
C ALA A 136 14.29 23.48 4.81
N ARG A 137 13.15 24.03 4.38
CA ARG A 137 12.87 25.48 4.48
C ARG A 137 12.59 25.93 5.91
N TRP A 138 11.96 25.07 6.72
CA TRP A 138 11.64 25.38 8.12
C TRP A 138 12.83 25.20 9.07
N PHE A 139 13.73 24.24 8.79
CA PHE A 139 14.86 23.91 9.66
C PHE A 139 16.18 24.62 9.34
N GLY A 140 16.18 25.60 8.42
CA GLY A 140 17.26 26.59 8.29
C GLY A 140 18.68 26.03 8.48
N ARG A 141 19.05 24.94 7.79
CA ARG A 141 20.47 24.65 7.62
C ARG A 141 20.99 25.61 6.57
N GLU A 142 21.41 26.78 7.02
CA GLU A 142 22.39 27.55 6.26
C GLU A 142 23.58 26.61 5.98
N PRO A 143 24.07 26.51 4.73
CA PRO A 143 25.35 25.91 4.49
C PRO A 143 26.38 26.77 5.23
N VAL A 144 26.89 26.27 6.36
CA VAL A 144 28.10 26.81 6.97
C VAL A 144 29.15 26.79 5.88
N GLY A 145 29.53 27.99 5.44
CA GLY A 145 30.47 28.22 4.35
C GLY A 145 31.74 27.40 4.57
N GLY A 146 32.18 26.77 3.48
CA GLY A 146 33.50 26.19 3.39
C GLY A 146 34.56 27.26 3.59
N ASN A 147 35.67 26.83 4.20
CA ASN A 147 36.96 27.52 4.21
C ASN A 147 37.43 27.89 2.81
#